data_AF-A0A943LIB5-F1
#
_entry.id   AF-A0A943LIB5-F1
#
_cell.length_a   1.000
_cell.length_b   1.000
_cell.length_c   1.000
_cell.angle_alpha   90.00
_cell.angle_beta   90.00
_cell.angle_gamma   90.00
#
_symmetry.space_group_name_H-M   'P 1'
#
loop_
_entity.id
_entity.type
_entity.pdbx_description
1 polymer ?
#
loop_
_entity_poly.entity_id
_entity_poly.type
_entity_poly.pdbx_seq_one_letter_code
_entity_poly.pdbx_strand_id
1 'polypeptide(L)'
;MGEILLTRDYHELYSSQEFKVIIDGKEVNNIKNNKRKVITLPVGQHEMYIQVMGTKSSTKIVNIEPKKTLRLSCGSNLKGLKYIFHWLFAFSKNSIYLEETV
;
A
#
# COMPACT_ATOMS: atom_id res chain seq x y z
N MET A 1 18.36 9.41 -7.69
CA MET A 1 17.30 8.80 -6.87
C MET A 1 16.00 9.54 -7.15
N GLY A 2 14.87 8.83 -7.05
CA GLY A 2 13.54 9.42 -7.03
C GLY A 2 12.83 9.06 -5.73
N GLU A 3 11.60 9.53 -5.57
CA GLU A 3 10.84 9.35 -4.33
C GLU A 3 9.44 8.82 -4.61
N ILE A 4 8.93 8.03 -3.68
CA ILE A 4 7.51 7.68 -3.57
C ILE A 4 6.96 8.38 -2.33
N LEU A 5 5.93 9.20 -2.51
CA LEU A 5 5.08 9.64 -1.40
C LEU A 5 3.89 8.69 -1.30
N LEU A 6 3.95 7.79 -0.33
CA LEU A 6 2.88 6.85 -0.03
C LEU A 6 1.97 7.43 1.05
N THR A 7 0.68 7.55 0.75
CA THR A 7 -0.36 7.91 1.73
C THR A 7 -1.20 6.68 2.04
N ARG A 8 -1.40 6.39 3.33
CA ARG A 8 -2.34 5.37 3.77
C ARG A 8 -3.65 6.01 4.19
N ASP A 9 -4.73 5.64 3.52
CA ASP A 9 -6.07 6.09 3.88
C ASP A 9 -6.50 5.50 5.23
N TYR A 10 -7.30 6.26 5.96
CA TYR A 10 -7.85 5.81 7.23
C TYR A 10 -8.75 4.59 7.05
N HIS A 11 -8.54 3.58 7.88
CA HIS A 11 -9.43 2.42 7.96
C HIS A 11 -9.55 1.90 9.39
N GLU A 12 -10.77 1.66 9.86
CA GLU A 12 -11.04 1.24 11.25
C GLU A 12 -10.56 -0.20 11.54
N LEU A 13 -10.90 -1.18 10.68
CA LEU A 13 -10.50 -2.58 10.88
C LEU A 13 -8.99 -2.78 10.99
N TYR A 14 -8.22 -1.97 10.27
CA TYR A 14 -6.77 -2.08 10.22
C TYR A 14 -6.08 -0.99 11.04
N SER A 15 -6.81 -0.31 11.91
CA SER A 15 -6.31 0.85 12.65
C SER A 15 -5.09 0.55 13.52
N SER A 16 -5.02 -0.67 14.08
CA SER A 16 -3.91 -1.14 14.91
C SER A 16 -2.82 -1.89 14.13
N GLN A 17 -3.06 -2.26 12.86
CA GLN A 17 -2.11 -2.98 12.02
C GLN A 17 -1.31 -2.02 11.15
N GLU A 18 -0.02 -2.31 11.01
CA GLU A 18 0.83 -1.64 10.04
C GLU A 18 0.77 -2.34 8.69
N PHE A 19 0.74 -1.53 7.63
CA PHE A 19 0.82 -2.04 6.27
C PHE A 19 2.29 -2.13 5.89
N LYS A 20 2.74 -3.33 5.54
CA LYS A 20 4.11 -3.59 5.06
C LYS A 20 4.21 -3.12 3.63
N VAL A 21 5.26 -2.36 3.34
CA VAL A 21 5.61 -1.89 2.01
C VAL A 21 6.67 -2.82 1.44
N ILE A 22 6.29 -3.55 0.40
CA ILE A 22 7.18 -4.50 -0.26
C ILE A 22 7.60 -3.93 -1.61
N ILE A 23 8.91 -3.87 -1.84
CA ILE A 23 9.51 -3.41 -3.09
C ILE A 23 10.56 -4.42 -3.55
N ASP A 24 10.48 -4.84 -4.80
CA ASP A 24 11.35 -5.85 -5.42
C ASP A 24 11.47 -7.13 -4.56
N GLY A 25 10.34 -7.55 -3.99
CA GLY A 25 10.24 -8.73 -3.13
C GLY A 25 10.75 -8.56 -1.69
N LYS A 26 11.24 -7.38 -1.31
CA LYS A 26 11.77 -7.11 0.04
C LYS A 26 10.88 -6.15 0.82
N GLU A 27 10.68 -6.42 2.10
CA GLU A 27 10.06 -5.46 3.02
C GLU A 27 11.01 -4.28 3.23
N VAL A 28 10.65 -3.12 2.69
CA VAL A 28 11.49 -1.92 2.75
C VAL A 28 11.00 -0.92 3.81
N ASN A 29 9.71 -0.97 4.15
CA ASN A 29 9.13 -0.05 5.11
C ASN A 29 7.77 -0.54 5.64
N ASN A 30 7.23 0.19 6.61
CA ASN A 30 5.86 0.05 7.10
C ASN A 30 5.13 1.41 7.09
N ILE A 31 3.80 1.37 7.02
CA ILE A 31 2.95 2.57 7.10
C ILE A 31 1.78 2.35 8.05
N LYS A 32 1.70 3.21 9.08
CA LYS A 32 0.61 3.24 10.07
C LYS A 32 -0.66 3.82 9.47
N ASN A 33 -1.78 3.54 10.11
CA ASN A 33 -3.10 4.03 9.70
C ASN A 33 -3.13 5.57 9.62
N ASN A 34 -3.72 6.11 8.54
CA ASN A 34 -3.83 7.56 8.30
C ASN A 34 -2.49 8.31 8.35
N LYS A 35 -1.41 7.70 7.87
CA LYS A 35 -0.07 8.32 7.81
C LYS A 35 0.44 8.39 6.39
N ARG A 36 1.50 9.19 6.22
CA ARG A 36 2.27 9.31 4.98
C ARG A 36 3.69 8.85 5.21
N LYS A 37 4.32 8.30 4.18
CA LYS A 37 5.71 7.87 4.19
C LYS A 37 6.38 8.30 2.89
N VAL A 38 7.59 8.84 2.98
CA VAL A 38 8.44 9.06 1.81
C VAL A 38 9.43 7.90 1.74
N ILE A 39 9.57 7.32 0.54
CA ILE A 39 10.48 6.21 0.29
C ILE A 39 11.38 6.63 -0.88
N THR A 40 12.67 6.73 -0.63
CA THR A 40 13.67 7.03 -1.66
C THR A 40 14.09 5.74 -2.36
N LEU A 41 14.07 5.74 -3.69
CA LEU A 41 14.42 4.57 -4.50
C LEU A 41 15.40 4.92 -5.63
N PRO A 42 16.14 3.93 -6.13
CA PRO A 42 16.86 4.05 -7.39
C PRO A 42 15.92 4.46 -8.54
N VAL A 43 16.50 5.06 -9.58
CA VAL A 43 15.76 5.36 -10.81
C VAL A 43 15.57 4.07 -11.58
N GLY A 44 14.38 3.85 -12.12
CA GLY A 44 14.04 2.64 -12.87
C GLY A 44 12.67 2.06 -12.52
N GLN A 45 12.40 0.87 -13.04
CA GLN A 45 11.17 0.14 -12.76
C GLN A 45 11.34 -0.71 -11.50
N HIS A 46 10.33 -0.67 -10.62
CA HIS A 46 10.29 -1.45 -9.40
C HIS A 46 8.94 -2.14 -9.24
N GLU A 47 8.95 -3.36 -8.72
CA GLU A 47 7.72 -4.06 -8.33
C GLU A 47 7.32 -3.63 -6.93
N MET A 48 6.13 -3.05 -6.76
CA MET A 48 5.64 -2.60 -5.46
C MET A 48 4.28 -3.22 -5.12
N TYR A 49 4.11 -3.63 -3.86
CA TYR A 49 2.82 -4.01 -3.31
C TYR A 49 2.77 -3.76 -1.80
N ILE A 50 1.56 -3.78 -1.26
CA ILE A 50 1.32 -3.64 0.17
C ILE A 50 0.83 -4.96 0.74
N GLN A 51 1.24 -5.28 1.96
CA GLN A 51 0.84 -6.50 2.64
C GLN A 51 0.42 -6.21 4.09
N VAL A 52 -0.65 -6.87 4.55
CA VAL A 52 -1.09 -6.85 5.96
C VAL A 52 -1.71 -8.19 6.32
N MET A 53 -1.33 -8.78 7.45
CA MET A 53 -1.93 -10.00 8.00
C MET A 53 -2.13 -11.15 6.98
N GLY A 54 -1.17 -11.33 6.06
CA GLY A 54 -1.23 -12.38 5.02
C GLY A 54 -1.99 -12.00 3.74
N THR A 55 -2.68 -10.86 3.72
CA THR A 55 -3.32 -10.31 2.52
C THR A 55 -2.35 -9.43 1.75
N LYS A 56 -2.32 -9.57 0.43
CA LYS A 56 -1.50 -8.78 -0.50
C LYS A 56 -2.40 -7.92 -1.40
N SER A 57 -2.00 -6.68 -1.68
CA SER A 57 -2.62 -5.86 -2.73
C SER A 57 -2.26 -6.41 -4.11
N SER A 58 -2.89 -5.90 -5.17
CA SER A 58 -2.35 -6.05 -6.52
C SER A 58 -0.90 -5.53 -6.55
N THR A 59 -0.04 -6.29 -7.25
CA THR A 59 1.30 -5.83 -7.61
C THR A 59 1.18 -4.67 -8.60
N LYS A 60 1.93 -3.59 -8.36
CA LYS A 60 2.06 -2.47 -9.29
C LYS A 60 3.51 -2.30 -9.71
N ILE A 61 3.74 -2.13 -11.01
CA ILE A 61 5.03 -1.69 -11.54
C ILE A 61 5.07 -0.17 -11.46
N VAL A 62 6.03 0.37 -10.71
CA VAL A 62 6.24 1.81 -10.56
C VAL A 62 7.50 2.22 -11.29
N ASN A 63 7.43 3.29 -12.07
CA ASN A 63 8.59 3.85 -12.75
C ASN A 63 9.09 5.08 -11.98
N ILE A 64 10.29 4.97 -11.41
CA ILE A 64 10.90 6.02 -10.62
C ILE A 64 11.79 6.87 -11.51
N GLU A 65 11.42 8.13 -11.66
CA GLU A 65 12.15 9.13 -12.43
C GLU A 65 13.10 9.96 -11.54
N PRO A 66 14.22 10.46 -12.09
CA PRO A 66 15.17 11.27 -11.32
C PRO A 66 14.52 12.57 -10.84
N LYS A 67 14.67 12.86 -9.54
CA LYS A 67 14.17 14.09 -8.88
C LYS A 67 12.64 14.30 -8.99
N LYS A 68 11.88 13.25 -9.31
CA LYS A 68 10.42 13.26 -9.27
C LYS A 68 9.91 12.47 -8.08
N THR A 69 8.75 12.89 -7.58
CA THR A 69 8.01 12.20 -6.53
C THR A 69 6.77 11.56 -7.14
N LEU A 70 6.71 10.23 -7.14
CA LEU A 70 5.51 9.48 -7.47
C LEU A 70 4.56 9.45 -6.27
N ARG A 71 3.28 9.77 -6.47
CA ARG A 71 2.29 9.76 -5.40
C ARG A 71 1.42 8.52 -5.47
N LEU A 72 1.40 7.76 -4.37
CA LEU A 72 0.60 6.55 -4.26
C LEU A 72 -0.33 6.63 -3.05
N SER A 73 -1.51 6.04 -3.18
CA SER A 73 -2.41 5.76 -2.06
C SER A 73 -2.50 4.26 -1.81
N CYS A 74 -2.65 3.89 -0.55
CA CYS A 74 -2.98 2.52 -0.16
C CYS A 74 -4.00 2.49 0.98
N GLY A 75 -4.72 1.37 1.08
CA GLY A 75 -5.77 1.25 2.08
C GLY A 75 -6.54 -0.06 1.94
N SER A 76 -7.73 -0.09 2.53
CA SER A 76 -8.65 -1.23 2.43
C SER A 76 -9.99 -0.83 1.83
N ASN A 77 -10.53 -1.75 1.03
CA ASN A 77 -11.84 -1.64 0.39
C ASN A 77 -12.97 -2.26 1.25
N LEU A 78 -12.65 -2.71 2.47
CA LEU A 78 -13.62 -3.33 3.39
C LEU A 78 -14.47 -2.26 4.10
N LYS A 79 -15.35 -1.62 3.32
CA LYS A 79 -16.30 -0.60 3.80
C LYS A 79 -17.74 -1.13 3.72
N GLY A 80 -18.66 -0.55 4.50
CA GLY A 80 -20.10 -0.86 4.44
C GLY A 80 -20.42 -2.32 4.78
N LEU A 81 -21.32 -2.96 4.04
CA LEU A 81 -21.72 -4.37 4.31
C LEU A 81 -20.53 -5.34 4.28
N LYS A 82 -19.47 -5.06 3.52
CA LYS A 82 -18.24 -5.87 3.51
C LYS A 82 -17.49 -5.84 4.85
N TYR A 83 -17.67 -4.79 5.64
CA TYR A 83 -17.16 -4.70 7.01
C TYR A 83 -17.88 -5.69 7.92
N ILE A 84 -19.22 -5.76 7.88
CA ILE A 84 -20.02 -6.65 8.74
C ILE A 84 -19.67 -8.13 8.48
N PHE A 85 -19.38 -8.45 7.21
CA PHE A 85 -18.95 -9.78 6.80
C PHE A 85 -17.45 -9.90 6.57
N HIS A 86 -16.63 -9.08 7.23
CA HIS A 86 -15.18 -9.04 6.95
C HIS A 86 -14.50 -10.41 7.12
N TRP A 87 -15.02 -11.27 8.00
CA TRP A 87 -14.51 -12.62 8.23
C TRP A 87 -14.65 -13.53 7.00
N LEU A 88 -15.67 -13.33 6.16
CA LEU A 88 -15.82 -14.02 4.87
C LEU A 88 -14.79 -13.56 3.84
N PHE A 89 -14.29 -12.33 3.97
CA PHE A 89 -13.40 -11.69 3.00
C PHE A 89 -11.98 -11.43 3.54
N ALA A 90 -11.67 -11.90 4.74
CA ALA A 90 -10.41 -11.62 5.44
C ALA A 90 -9.19 -12.04 4.60
N PHE A 91 -9.34 -13.09 3.78
CA PHE A 91 -8.31 -13.63 2.90
C PHE A 91 -8.53 -13.34 1.41
N SER A 92 -9.51 -12.50 1.07
CA SER A 92 -9.77 -12.16 -0.33
C SER A 92 -8.66 -11.26 -0.89
N LYS A 93 -8.17 -11.57 -2.10
CA LYS A 93 -7.09 -10.84 -2.79
C LYS A 93 -7.42 -9.35 -3.10
N ASN A 94 -8.63 -8.89 -2.85
CA ASN A 94 -9.10 -7.54 -3.20
C ASN A 94 -9.47 -6.66 -1.99
N SER A 95 -9.17 -7.10 -0.77
CA SER A 95 -9.52 -6.35 0.44
C SER A 95 -8.60 -5.16 0.72
N ILE A 96 -7.40 -5.13 0.14
CA ILE A 96 -6.45 -4.01 0.21
C ILE A 96 -6.00 -3.55 -1.17
N TYR A 97 -5.67 -2.27 -1.30
CA TYR A 97 -5.27 -1.66 -2.57
C TYR A 97 -3.97 -0.87 -2.47
N LEU A 98 -3.36 -0.68 -3.63
CA LEU A 98 -2.26 0.24 -3.90
C LEU A 98 -2.53 0.87 -5.26
N GLU A 99 -2.68 2.19 -5.31
CA GLU A 99 -3.02 2.92 -6.52
C GLU A 99 -2.21 4.22 -6.63
N GLU A 100 -2.13 4.77 -7.83
CA GLU A 100 -1.47 6.05 -8.04
C GLU A 100 -2.48 7.17 -7.96
N THR A 101 -2.02 8.27 -7.39
CA THR A 101 -2.83 9.46 -7.14
C THR A 101 -2.19 10.61 -7.91
N VAL A 102 -3.04 11.39 -8.57
CA VAL A 102 -2.64 12.59 -9.34
C VAL A 102 -2.32 13.72 -8.37
#